data_AF-A0AAD0TR67-F1
#
_entry.id   AF-A0AAD0TR67-F1
#
_cell.length_a   1.000
_cell.length_b   1.000
_cell.length_c   1.000
_cell.angle_alpha   90.00
_cell.angle_beta   90.00
_cell.angle_gamma   90.00
#
_symmetry.space_group_name_H-M   'P 1'
#
loop_
_entity.id
_entity.type
_entity.pdbx_description
1 polymer ?
#
loop_
_entity_poly.entity_id
_entity_poly.type
_entity_poly.pdbx_seq_one_letter_code
_entity_poly.pdbx_strand_id
1 'polypeptide(L)'
;MKSRGGSQSDYADVVYGTVVGTTPLQVQLGNNLMLTNVFLTTGRAVSDYETIVKVDGSDKKVQIKNGLKTGDHVAMIRSDGGQSFYIFDKV
;
A
#
# COMPACT_ATOMS: atom_id res chain seq x y z
N MET A 1 6.75 9.99 33.00
CA MET A 1 6.48 9.60 31.59
C MET A 1 7.14 8.25 31.36
N LYS A 2 6.37 7.17 31.16
CA LYS A 2 6.96 5.87 30.80
C LYS A 2 7.50 6.00 29.37
N SER A 3 8.81 5.86 29.19
CA SER A 3 9.39 5.78 27.84
C SER A 3 8.76 4.59 27.12
N ARG A 4 8.38 4.75 25.85
CA ARG A 4 8.04 3.62 25.00
C ARG A 4 9.32 2.76 24.90
N GLY A 5 9.27 1.53 25.41
CA GLY A 5 10.43 0.64 25.42
C GLY A 5 10.71 0.07 24.04
N GLY A 6 11.96 0.15 23.56
CA GLY A 6 12.39 -0.25 22.21
C GLY A 6 13.27 0.81 21.55
N SER A 7 14.11 0.41 20.60
CA SER A 7 14.89 1.29 19.74
C SER A 7 14.02 1.87 18.62
N GLN A 8 14.42 2.99 18.01
CA GLN A 8 13.66 3.59 16.90
C GLN A 8 13.41 2.60 15.75
N SER A 9 14.31 1.63 15.60
CA SER A 9 14.24 0.58 14.60
C SER A 9 13.22 -0.53 14.87
N ASP A 10 12.69 -0.59 16.08
CA ASP A 10 11.72 -1.61 16.46
C ASP A 10 10.27 -1.23 16.09
N TYR A 11 10.07 -0.04 15.49
CA TYR A 11 8.76 0.52 15.22
C TYR A 11 8.52 0.76 13.73
N ALA A 12 7.28 0.53 13.30
CA ALA A 12 6.76 0.91 12.00
C ALA A 12 5.54 1.82 12.18
N ASP A 13 5.36 2.78 11.27
CA ASP A 13 4.24 3.72 11.31
C ASP A 13 3.23 3.40 10.22
N VAL A 14 1.94 3.53 10.54
CA VAL A 14 0.89 3.60 9.51
C VAL A 14 0.75 5.05 9.07
N VAL A 15 0.95 5.29 7.78
CA VAL A 15 0.90 6.61 7.15
C VAL A 15 -0.07 6.58 5.97
N TYR A 16 -0.55 7.75 5.57
CA TYR A 16 -1.54 7.90 4.51
C TYR A 16 -1.01 8.76 3.37
N GLY A 17 -1.44 8.47 2.16
CA GLY A 17 -1.07 9.23 0.99
C GLY A 17 -2.10 9.15 -0.13
N THR A 18 -1.86 9.90 -1.20
CA THR A 18 -2.69 9.94 -2.40
C THR A 18 -1.87 9.46 -3.58
N VAL A 19 -2.40 8.52 -4.35
CA VAL A 19 -1.79 8.08 -5.61
C VAL A 19 -1.87 9.21 -6.62
N VAL A 20 -0.72 9.62 -7.16
CA VAL A 20 -0.64 10.71 -8.16
C VAL A 20 -0.25 10.21 -9.55
N GLY A 21 0.26 8.98 -9.66
CA GLY A 21 0.52 8.30 -10.92
C GLY A 21 0.71 6.80 -10.74
N THR A 22 0.48 6.00 -11.79
CA THR A 22 0.54 4.53 -11.72
C THR A 22 1.60 3.89 -12.63
N THR A 23 2.16 4.64 -13.58
CA THR A 23 3.17 4.14 -14.53
C THR A 23 4.27 5.18 -14.76
N PRO A 24 5.31 5.26 -13.91
CA PRO A 24 5.53 4.45 -12.70
C PRO A 24 4.63 4.88 -11.53
N LEU A 25 4.46 4.00 -10.54
CA LEU A 25 3.69 4.31 -9.34
C LEU A 25 4.31 5.47 -8.56
N GLN A 26 3.47 6.44 -8.19
CA GLN A 26 3.83 7.58 -7.37
C GLN A 26 2.74 7.87 -6.34
N VAL A 27 3.15 8.12 -5.10
CA VAL A 27 2.26 8.45 -3.99
C VAL A 27 2.76 9.71 -3.28
N GLN A 28 1.87 10.67 -3.09
CA GLN A 28 2.12 11.88 -2.30
C GLN A 28 1.72 11.63 -0.85
N LEU A 29 2.66 11.84 0.08
CA LEU A 29 2.45 11.75 1.52
C LEU A 29 2.41 13.18 2.10
N GLY A 30 1.32 13.50 2.81
CA GLY A 30 1.07 14.85 3.32
C GLY A 30 1.05 15.88 2.18
N ASN A 31 1.67 17.04 2.40
CA ASN A 31 1.56 18.16 1.46
C ASN A 31 2.66 18.17 0.38
N ASN A 32 3.81 17.51 0.59
CA ASN A 32 4.99 17.74 -0.26
C ASN A 32 5.87 16.51 -0.52
N LEU A 33 5.73 15.41 0.22
CA LEU A 33 6.65 14.27 0.05
C LEU A 33 6.16 13.35 -1.08
N MET A 34 6.98 13.19 -2.12
CA MET A 34 6.67 12.34 -3.26
C MET A 34 7.46 11.03 -3.16
N LEU A 35 6.74 9.91 -3.02
CA LEU A 35 7.30 8.57 -3.05
C LEU A 35 7.20 8.01 -4.48
N THR A 36 8.33 7.61 -5.04
CA THR A 36 8.39 6.92 -6.34
C THR A 36 8.39 5.41 -6.16
N ASN A 37 8.12 4.68 -7.23
CA ASN A 37 7.97 3.22 -7.24
C ASN A 37 9.14 2.45 -6.58
N VAL A 38 10.36 3.00 -6.53
CA VAL A 38 11.51 2.34 -5.87
C VAL A 38 11.37 2.25 -4.35
N PHE A 39 10.55 3.12 -3.76
CA PHE A 39 10.27 3.14 -2.32
C PHE A 39 8.95 2.44 -1.97
N LEU A 40 8.18 2.01 -2.97
CA LEU A 40 6.81 1.52 -2.81
C LEU A 40 6.73 0.03 -3.12
N THR A 41 6.10 -0.73 -2.22
CA THR A 41 5.70 -2.12 -2.47
C THR A 41 4.19 -2.23 -2.31
N THR A 42 3.50 -2.82 -3.28
CA THR A 42 2.04 -2.97 -3.25
C THR A 42 1.62 -4.30 -2.64
N GLY A 43 0.63 -4.25 -1.76
CA GLY A 43 -0.06 -5.41 -1.23
C GLY A 43 -1.10 -5.96 -2.20
N ARG A 44 -1.59 -7.18 -1.92
CA ARG A 44 -2.62 -7.85 -2.73
C ARG A 44 -3.93 -7.07 -2.78
N ALA A 45 -4.30 -6.39 -1.71
CA ALA A 45 -5.54 -5.61 -1.64
C ALA A 45 -5.55 -4.40 -2.60
N VAL A 46 -4.37 -3.96 -3.08
CA VAL A 46 -4.21 -2.81 -3.99
C VAL A 46 -3.57 -3.19 -5.33
N SER A 47 -3.48 -4.50 -5.61
CA SER A 47 -2.88 -5.04 -6.83
C SER A 47 -3.87 -5.93 -7.55
N ASP A 48 -3.89 -5.89 -8.88
CA ASP A 48 -4.66 -6.86 -9.67
C ASP A 48 -4.09 -8.27 -9.46
N TYR A 49 -4.96 -9.24 -9.26
CA TYR A 49 -4.56 -10.64 -9.15
C TYR A 49 -5.62 -11.59 -9.70
N GLU A 50 -5.18 -12.75 -10.18
CA GLU A 50 -6.09 -13.81 -10.59
C GLU A 50 -6.35 -14.78 -9.42
N THR A 51 -7.59 -15.25 -9.30
CA THR A 51 -7.92 -16.29 -8.32
C THR A 51 -9.11 -17.11 -8.77
N ILE A 52 -9.39 -18.19 -8.05
CA ILE A 52 -10.59 -19.01 -8.23
C ILE A 52 -11.60 -18.58 -7.19
N VAL A 53 -12.81 -18.28 -7.62
CA VAL A 53 -13.94 -17.95 -6.75
C VAL A 53 -15.10 -18.91 -7.04
N LYS A 54 -15.87 -19.24 -6.01
CA LYS A 54 -17.08 -20.05 -6.17
C LYS A 54 -18.25 -19.13 -6.49
N VAL A 55 -18.84 -19.30 -7.68
CA VAL A 55 -20.03 -18.59 -8.16
C VAL A 55 -21.09 -19.63 -8.48
N ASP A 56 -22.23 -19.55 -7.81
CA ASP A 56 -23.35 -20.49 -7.98
C ASP A 56 -22.94 -21.96 -7.81
N GLY A 57 -22.08 -22.24 -6.83
CA GLY A 57 -21.58 -23.59 -6.53
C GLY A 57 -20.46 -24.09 -7.46
N SER A 58 -20.11 -23.34 -8.51
CA SER A 58 -19.05 -23.69 -9.46
C SER A 58 -17.80 -22.82 -9.28
N ASP A 59 -16.63 -23.43 -9.39
CA ASP A 59 -15.35 -22.72 -9.33
C ASP A 59 -15.08 -22.03 -10.66
N LYS A 60 -14.82 -20.71 -10.62
CA LYS A 60 -14.50 -19.89 -11.79
C LYS A 60 -13.20 -19.15 -11.57
N LYS A 61 -12.31 -19.18 -12.56
CA LYS A 61 -11.12 -18.34 -12.59
C LYS A 61 -11.54 -16.91 -12.95
N VAL A 62 -11.22 -15.94 -12.09
CA VAL A 62 -11.55 -14.53 -12.27
C VAL A 62 -10.32 -13.67 -12.03
N GLN A 63 -10.31 -12.49 -12.66
CA GLN A 63 -9.36 -11.41 -12.35
C GLN A 63 -10.02 -10.44 -11.38
N ILE A 64 -9.39 -10.26 -10.22
CA ILE A 64 -9.78 -9.26 -9.23
C ILE A 64 -9.05 -7.96 -9.58
N LYS A 65 -9.82 -6.90 -9.85
CA LYS A 65 -9.31 -5.61 -10.31
C LYS A 65 -9.18 -4.61 -9.16
N ASN A 66 -8.12 -4.78 -8.37
CA ASN A 66 -7.84 -3.96 -7.19
C ASN A 66 -6.73 -2.93 -7.41
N GLY A 67 -6.10 -2.90 -8.59
CA GLY A 67 -5.01 -2.02 -8.93
C GLY A 67 -5.29 -0.55 -8.59
N LEU A 68 -4.24 0.14 -8.14
CA LEU A 68 -4.27 1.56 -7.81
C LEU A 68 -4.62 2.41 -9.04
N LYS A 69 -5.26 3.54 -8.80
CA LYS A 69 -5.56 4.59 -9.78
C LYS A 69 -5.15 5.94 -9.23
N THR A 70 -4.85 6.89 -10.12
CA THR A 70 -4.61 8.28 -9.70
C THR A 70 -5.84 8.80 -8.95
N GLY A 71 -5.58 9.43 -7.80
CA GLY A 71 -6.61 9.92 -6.87
C GLY A 71 -6.96 8.94 -5.75
N ASP A 72 -6.58 7.66 -5.83
CA ASP A 72 -6.82 6.72 -4.73
C ASP A 72 -6.09 7.18 -3.47
N HIS A 73 -6.80 7.26 -2.34
CA HIS A 73 -6.18 7.42 -1.03
C HIS A 73 -5.78 6.05 -0.50
N VAL A 74 -4.59 5.99 0.10
CA VAL A 74 -3.99 4.71 0.52
C VAL A 74 -3.42 4.77 1.92
N ALA A 75 -3.50 3.64 2.60
CA ALA A 75 -2.79 3.40 3.86
C ALA A 75 -1.53 2.59 3.60
N MET A 76 -0.43 2.98 4.25
CA MET A 76 0.90 2.42 4.05
C MET A 76 1.59 2.16 5.38
N ILE A 77 2.39 1.09 5.44
CA ILE A 77 3.32 0.85 6.55
C ILE A 77 4.68 1.40 6.13
N ARG A 78 5.23 2.35 6.89
CA ARG A 78 6.61 2.81 6.75
C ARG A 78 7.53 1.85 7.50
N SER A 79 8.41 1.16 6.78
CA SER A 79 9.40 0.26 7.36
C SER A 79 10.46 1.03 8.16
N ASP A 80 11.14 0.29 9.03
CA ASP A 80 12.34 0.78 9.72
C ASP A 80 13.40 1.30 8.72
N GLY A 81 14.13 2.35 9.12
CA GLY A 81 15.05 3.12 8.29
C GLY A 81 14.35 4.14 7.39
N GLY A 82 13.00 4.14 7.33
CA GLY A 82 12.18 5.18 6.72
C GLY A 82 12.19 5.25 5.20
N GLN A 83 12.89 4.34 4.53
CA GLN A 83 13.10 4.38 3.08
C GLN A 83 12.07 3.57 2.29
N SER A 84 11.41 2.57 2.87
CA SER A 84 10.43 1.73 2.16
C SER A 84 9.04 1.79 2.77
N PHE A 85 8.03 1.71 1.90
CA PHE A 85 6.63 1.82 2.24
C PHE A 85 5.84 0.67 1.60
N TYR A 86 5.07 -0.04 2.42
CA TYR A 86 4.17 -1.09 1.96
C TYR A 86 2.73 -0.58 1.92
N ILE A 87 2.16 -0.49 0.73
CA ILE A 87 0.77 -0.06 0.52
C ILE A 87 -0.14 -1.27 0.73
N PHE A 88 -0.91 -1.26 1.81
CA PHE A 88 -1.71 -2.43 2.19
C PHE A 88 -3.21 -2.27 1.94
N ASP A 89 -3.72 -1.05 1.79
CA ASP A 89 -5.14 -0.81 1.53
C ASP A 89 -5.43 0.52 0.84
N LYS A 90 -6.63 0.64 0.27
CA LYS A 90 -7.25 1.91 -0.14
C LYS A 90 -8.19 2.40 0.96
N VAL A 91 -8.22 3.70 1.24
CA VAL A 91 -9.04 4.31 2.30
C VAL A 91 -10.00 5.37 1.78
#